data_AF-A0A7S2Z7Z6-F1
#
_entry.id   AF-A0A7S2Z7Z6-F1
#
_cell.length_a   1.000
_cell.length_b   1.000
_cell.length_c   1.000
_cell.angle_alpha   90.00
_cell.angle_beta   90.00
_cell.angle_gamma   90.00
#
_symmetry.space_group_name_H-M   'P 1'
#
loop_
_entity.id
_entity.type
_entity.pdbx_description
1 polymer ?
#
loop_
_entity_poly.entity_id
_entity_poly.type
_entity_poly.pdbx_seq_one_letter_code
_entity_poly.pdbx_strand_id
1 'polypeptide(L)'
;REYLQDKCEPPVYVSDRRFTKCVTLLQVAAYANGAREVNEYDCLLLQFVLGQRAEDGDKVLDYVLDNISADPGILQNELTLLGLFGRACRVLRSDHHHGGSQELVAECRALVSELEDRYAAFANALEHGFPLLRGSVWYSHQQVASAVDYIAPPMKENLKKIHALKEEANMVLLCLEDAFSQEGASPTHQQDMGEVLEKLLPKRLKQYEKGINNAAAA
;
A
#
# COMPACT_ATOMS: atom_id res chain seq x y z
N ARG A 1 23.38 -6.33 -1.70
CA ARG A 1 24.05 -5.50 -0.67
C ARG A 1 24.03 -4.04 -1.09
N GLU A 2 24.46 -3.70 -2.32
CA GLU A 2 24.26 -2.37 -2.93
C GLU A 2 22.81 -1.88 -2.90
N TYR A 3 21.83 -2.70 -3.31
CA TYR A 3 20.42 -2.27 -3.26
C TYR A 3 19.94 -1.84 -1.86
N LEU A 4 20.40 -2.52 -0.81
CA LEU A 4 20.04 -2.17 0.58
C LEU A 4 20.72 -0.87 1.01
N GLN A 5 22.00 -0.67 0.64
CA GLN A 5 22.76 0.55 0.92
C GLN A 5 22.21 1.77 0.16
N ASP A 6 21.81 1.61 -1.10
CA ASP A 6 21.40 2.73 -1.94
C ASP A 6 19.92 3.13 -1.79
N LYS A 7 19.05 2.20 -1.37
CA LYS A 7 17.59 2.43 -1.32
C LYS A 7 17.01 2.40 0.08
N CYS A 8 17.60 1.65 1.00
CA CYS A 8 16.99 1.34 2.29
C CYS A 8 17.79 1.87 3.49
N GLU A 9 19.04 2.29 3.31
CA GLU A 9 19.82 2.90 4.39
C GLU A 9 19.53 4.40 4.48
N PRO A 10 19.47 4.96 5.71
CA PRO A 10 19.40 6.40 5.90
C PRO A 10 20.62 7.08 5.25
N PRO A 11 20.54 8.39 4.94
CA PRO A 11 21.61 9.13 4.24
C PRO A 11 22.91 9.28 5.05
N VAL A 12 23.03 8.56 6.16
CA VAL A 12 24.13 8.55 7.11
C VAL A 12 24.45 7.09 7.41
N TYR A 13 25.72 6.73 7.46
CA TYR A 13 26.13 5.39 7.87
C TYR A 13 25.68 5.08 9.31
N VAL A 14 24.95 3.97 9.46
CA VAL A 14 24.47 3.46 10.75
C VAL A 14 24.98 2.03 10.93
N SER A 15 25.70 1.75 12.02
CA SER A 15 26.10 0.38 12.34
C SER A 15 24.95 -0.42 12.97
N ASP A 16 24.96 -1.74 12.80
CA ASP A 16 23.97 -2.66 13.40
C ASP A 16 23.79 -2.42 14.91
N ARG A 17 24.91 -2.20 15.63
CA ARG A 17 24.89 -1.88 17.07
C ARG A 17 24.11 -0.60 17.37
N ARG A 18 24.24 0.43 16.53
CA ARG A 18 23.49 1.68 16.67
C ARG A 18 22.01 1.44 16.34
N PHE A 19 21.73 0.63 15.32
CA PHE A 19 20.37 0.27 14.94
C PHE A 19 19.60 -0.43 16.07
N THR A 20 20.20 -1.43 16.74
CA THR A 20 19.58 -2.11 17.90
C THR A 20 19.27 -1.14 19.04
N LYS A 21 20.15 -0.17 19.31
CA LYS A 21 19.91 0.87 20.32
C LYS A 21 18.75 1.80 19.93
N CYS A 22 18.63 2.13 18.65
CA CYS A 22 17.51 2.91 18.14
C CYS A 22 16.20 2.16 18.33
N VAL A 23 16.14 0.87 18.01
CA VAL A 23 14.94 0.05 18.27
C VAL A 23 14.55 0.08 19.75
N THR A 24 15.53 -0.05 20.65
CA THR A 24 15.27 0.02 22.10
C THR A 24 14.75 1.40 22.50
N LEU A 25 15.33 2.47 21.96
CA LEU A 25 14.87 3.85 22.18
C LEU A 25 13.41 4.03 21.75
N LEU A 26 13.05 3.56 20.55
CA LEU A 26 11.70 3.67 20.02
C LEU A 26 10.70 2.88 20.87
N GLN A 27 11.06 1.69 21.34
CA GLN A 27 10.22 0.91 22.26
C GLN A 27 9.97 1.65 23.59
N VAL A 28 11.00 2.29 24.15
CA VAL A 28 10.85 3.12 25.36
C VAL A 28 9.99 4.34 25.07
N ALA A 29 10.15 4.98 23.92
CA ALA A 29 9.36 6.14 23.50
C ALA A 29 7.87 5.78 23.39
N ALA A 30 7.55 4.67 22.73
CA ALA A 30 6.21 4.14 22.60
C ALA A 30 5.60 3.78 23.98
N TYR A 31 6.36 3.10 24.83
CA TYR A 31 5.91 2.75 26.18
C TYR A 31 5.62 3.99 27.04
N ALA A 32 6.47 5.02 26.95
CA ALA A 32 6.25 6.29 27.66
C ALA A 32 5.00 7.04 27.16
N ASN A 33 4.63 6.85 25.89
CA ASN A 33 3.37 7.32 25.31
C ASN A 33 2.15 6.45 25.69
N GLY A 34 2.32 5.40 26.50
CA GLY A 34 1.26 4.46 26.86
C GLY A 34 0.89 3.47 25.75
N ALA A 35 1.66 3.44 24.66
CA ALA A 35 1.46 2.50 23.57
C ALA A 35 2.07 1.13 23.90
N ARG A 36 1.50 0.07 23.31
CA ARG A 36 2.02 -1.30 23.43
C ARG A 36 2.99 -1.68 22.31
N GLU A 37 3.02 -0.86 21.26
CA GLU A 37 3.81 -1.07 20.06
C GLU A 37 4.34 0.27 19.56
N VAL A 38 5.46 0.21 18.83
CA VAL A 38 6.08 1.37 18.19
C VAL A 38 5.25 1.77 16.98
N ASN A 39 4.91 3.05 16.87
CA ASN A 39 4.26 3.60 15.69
C ASN A 39 5.28 4.27 14.75
N GLU A 40 4.88 4.54 13.52
CA GLU A 40 5.76 5.13 12.50
C GLU A 40 6.25 6.54 12.86
N TYR A 41 5.46 7.32 13.62
CA TYR A 41 5.85 8.66 14.04
C TYR A 41 6.94 8.67 15.10
N ASP A 42 7.05 7.62 15.93
CA ASP A 42 8.14 7.49 16.89
C ASP A 42 9.51 7.55 16.19
N CYS A 43 9.58 7.09 14.93
CA CYS A 43 10.79 7.14 14.10
C CYS A 43 11.30 8.56 13.84
N LEU A 44 10.48 9.61 14.01
CA LEU A 44 10.96 11.00 13.91
C LEU A 44 12.02 11.31 14.99
N LEU A 45 12.09 10.55 16.08
CA LEU A 45 13.15 10.68 17.09
C LEU A 45 14.53 10.28 16.56
N LEU A 46 14.59 9.51 15.47
CA LEU A 46 15.85 9.05 14.89
C LEU A 46 16.74 10.21 14.42
N GLN A 47 16.14 11.38 14.13
CA GLN A 47 16.87 12.61 13.80
C GLN A 47 17.89 13.00 14.89
N PHE A 48 17.61 12.68 16.16
CA PHE A 48 18.46 13.06 17.29
C PHE A 48 19.56 12.06 17.61
N VAL A 49 19.53 10.85 17.00
CA VAL A 49 20.42 9.75 17.39
C VAL A 49 21.19 9.12 16.24
N LEU A 50 20.70 9.23 15.01
CA LEU A 50 21.39 8.65 13.84
C LEU A 50 22.47 9.57 13.29
N GLY A 51 22.29 10.89 13.41
CA GLY A 51 23.26 11.89 12.96
C GLY A 51 24.62 11.76 13.64
N GLN A 52 25.70 12.01 12.91
CA GLN A 52 27.05 12.14 13.48
C GLN A 52 27.39 13.61 13.76
N ARG A 53 26.81 14.51 12.96
CA ARG A 53 26.91 15.96 13.07
C ARG A 53 25.54 16.56 13.30
N ALA A 54 25.50 17.80 13.78
CA ALA A 54 24.24 18.54 13.97
C ALA A 54 23.42 18.63 12.67
N GLU A 55 24.09 18.82 11.53
CA GLU A 55 23.50 18.91 10.18
C GLU A 55 22.92 17.59 9.63
N ASP A 56 23.23 16.45 10.26
CA ASP A 56 22.73 15.15 9.79
C ASP A 56 21.31 14.87 10.30
N GLY A 57 20.87 15.53 11.37
CA GLY A 57 19.54 15.35 11.95
C GLY A 57 18.44 15.68 10.96
N ASP A 58 18.57 16.81 10.26
CA ASP A 58 17.59 17.26 9.25
C ASP A 58 17.47 16.26 8.10
N LYS A 59 18.60 15.71 7.63
CA LYS A 59 18.59 14.69 6.56
C LYS A 59 17.90 13.40 6.99
N VAL A 60 18.08 13.00 8.25
CA VAL A 60 17.40 11.82 8.80
C VAL A 60 15.91 12.10 8.98
N LEU A 61 15.54 13.29 9.43
CA LEU A 61 14.14 13.71 9.53
C LEU A 61 13.45 13.68 8.16
N ASP A 62 14.05 14.32 7.16
CA ASP A 62 13.54 14.33 5.78
C ASP A 62 13.37 12.91 5.25
N TYR A 63 14.39 12.06 5.42
CA TYR A 63 14.34 10.66 5.02
C TYR A 63 13.20 9.89 5.71
N VAL A 64 12.99 10.09 7.01
CA VAL A 64 11.90 9.42 7.75
C VAL A 64 10.53 9.93 7.29
N LEU A 65 10.37 11.24 7.10
CA LEU A 65 9.11 11.83 6.63
C LEU A 65 8.76 11.36 5.20
N ASP A 66 9.77 11.27 4.33
CA ASP A 66 9.64 10.67 3.01
C ASP A 66 9.16 9.22 3.10
N ASN A 67 9.73 8.41 3.98
CA ASN A 67 9.30 7.02 4.15
C ASN A 67 7.91 6.86 4.77
N ILE A 68 7.55 7.69 5.74
CA ILE A 68 6.19 7.69 6.34
C ILE A 68 5.14 8.05 5.28
N SER A 69 5.47 8.99 4.40
CA SER A 69 4.56 9.44 3.34
C SER A 69 4.71 8.71 2.00
N ALA A 70 5.67 7.80 1.90
CA ALA A 70 5.97 7.03 0.70
C ALA A 70 4.81 6.12 0.30
N ASP A 71 4.92 5.59 -0.93
CA ASP A 71 3.98 4.64 -1.50
C ASP A 71 3.85 3.39 -0.60
N PRO A 72 2.69 3.13 0.04
CA PRO A 72 2.45 2.00 0.94
C PRO A 72 2.28 0.66 0.19
N GLY A 73 3.01 0.46 -0.91
CA GLY A 73 2.89 -0.69 -1.78
C GLY A 73 1.75 -0.61 -2.80
N ILE A 74 1.26 0.59 -3.15
CA ILE A 74 0.29 0.84 -4.23
C ILE A 74 0.78 0.21 -5.52
N LEU A 75 2.07 0.37 -5.89
CA LEU A 75 2.61 -0.29 -7.07
C LEU A 75 2.47 -1.82 -7.01
N GLN A 76 2.78 -2.43 -5.85
CA GLN A 76 2.65 -3.87 -5.68
C GLN A 76 1.19 -4.32 -5.77
N ASN A 77 0.26 -3.57 -5.19
CA ASN A 77 -1.17 -3.85 -5.30
C ASN A 77 -1.68 -3.66 -6.73
N GLU A 78 -1.16 -2.67 -7.45
CA GLU A 78 -1.51 -2.40 -8.85
C GLU A 78 -1.10 -3.57 -9.74
N LEU A 79 0.12 -4.09 -9.55
CA LEU A 79 0.59 -5.28 -10.25
C LEU A 79 -0.22 -6.53 -9.88
N THR A 80 -0.59 -6.65 -8.60
CA THR A 80 -1.43 -7.75 -8.12
C THR A 80 -2.82 -7.70 -8.77
N LEU A 81 -3.44 -6.51 -8.80
CA LEU A 81 -4.72 -6.29 -9.48
C LEU A 81 -4.63 -6.61 -10.97
N LEU A 82 -3.57 -6.17 -11.65
CA LEU A 82 -3.38 -6.45 -13.07
C LEU A 82 -3.29 -7.97 -13.34
N GLY A 83 -2.59 -8.72 -12.49
CA GLY A 83 -2.53 -10.17 -12.55
C GLY A 83 -3.89 -10.84 -12.33
N LEU A 84 -4.63 -10.38 -11.31
CA LEU A 84 -5.99 -10.85 -11.00
C LEU A 84 -6.96 -10.56 -12.14
N PHE A 85 -6.94 -9.35 -12.69
CA PHE A 85 -7.75 -8.93 -13.83
C PHE A 85 -7.50 -9.84 -15.04
N GLY A 86 -6.25 -10.09 -15.41
CA GLY A 86 -5.92 -10.95 -16.53
C GLY A 86 -6.32 -12.42 -16.30
N ARG A 87 -6.33 -12.90 -15.05
CA ARG A 87 -6.90 -14.21 -14.70
C ARG A 87 -8.42 -14.20 -14.78
N ALA A 88 -9.07 -13.17 -14.26
CA ALA A 88 -10.52 -12.98 -14.30
C ALA A 88 -11.05 -13.01 -15.74
N CYS A 89 -10.49 -12.20 -16.64
CA CYS A 89 -10.88 -12.20 -18.06
C CYS A 89 -10.74 -13.58 -18.71
N ARG A 90 -9.69 -14.34 -18.39
CA ARG A 90 -9.48 -15.69 -18.95
C ARG A 90 -10.52 -16.69 -18.44
N VAL A 91 -10.79 -16.69 -17.13
CA VAL A 91 -11.75 -17.62 -16.53
C VAL A 91 -13.17 -17.30 -16.99
N LEU A 92 -13.54 -16.01 -17.05
CA LEU A 92 -14.86 -15.56 -17.52
C LEU A 92 -15.12 -15.87 -19.00
N ARG A 93 -14.07 -15.93 -19.83
CA ARG A 93 -14.18 -16.26 -21.26
C ARG A 93 -14.07 -17.75 -21.57
N SER A 94 -13.62 -18.57 -20.62
CA SER A 94 -13.40 -19.99 -20.87
C SER A 94 -14.67 -20.81 -20.64
N ASP A 95 -15.02 -21.69 -21.58
CA ASP A 95 -16.19 -22.59 -21.47
C ASP A 95 -16.00 -23.73 -20.45
N HIS A 96 -14.80 -23.88 -19.89
CA HIS A 96 -14.49 -24.92 -18.92
C HIS A 96 -14.61 -24.37 -17.49
N HIS A 97 -15.32 -25.07 -16.61
CA HIS A 97 -15.28 -24.81 -15.17
C HIS A 97 -13.87 -25.09 -14.65
N HIS A 98 -13.08 -24.02 -14.48
CA HIS A 98 -11.76 -24.10 -13.88
C HIS A 98 -11.92 -24.25 -12.37
N GLY A 99 -11.34 -25.29 -11.77
CA GLY A 99 -11.34 -25.48 -10.31
C GLY A 99 -10.69 -24.32 -9.51
N GLY A 100 -9.99 -23.40 -10.19
CA GLY A 100 -9.36 -22.21 -9.60
C GLY A 100 -10.27 -20.97 -9.48
N SER A 101 -11.57 -21.04 -9.85
CA SER A 101 -12.46 -19.87 -9.76
C SER A 101 -12.70 -19.39 -8.32
N GLN A 102 -12.84 -20.33 -7.37
CA GLN A 102 -13.02 -19.98 -5.95
C GLN A 102 -11.74 -19.40 -5.34
N GLU A 103 -10.57 -19.92 -5.72
CA GLU A 103 -9.28 -19.38 -5.31
C GLU A 103 -9.10 -17.95 -5.84
N LEU A 104 -9.44 -17.70 -7.10
CA LEU A 104 -9.37 -16.37 -7.70
C LEU A 104 -10.29 -15.36 -6.99
N VAL A 105 -11.52 -15.75 -6.67
CA VAL A 105 -12.44 -14.91 -5.88
C VAL A 105 -11.85 -14.61 -4.50
N ALA A 106 -11.28 -15.61 -3.83
CA ALA A 106 -10.67 -15.44 -2.52
C ALA A 106 -9.46 -14.48 -2.56
N GLU A 107 -8.60 -14.59 -3.59
CA GLU A 107 -7.46 -13.70 -3.79
C GLU A 107 -7.91 -12.25 -4.09
N CYS A 108 -8.92 -12.07 -4.94
CA CYS A 108 -9.52 -10.76 -5.20
C CYS A 108 -10.11 -10.15 -3.92
N ARG A 109 -10.82 -10.94 -3.12
CA ARG A 109 -11.38 -10.49 -1.84
C ARG A 109 -10.30 -10.09 -0.85
N ALA A 110 -9.20 -10.85 -0.77
CA ALA A 110 -8.06 -10.51 0.07
C ALA A 110 -7.43 -9.17 -0.35
N LEU A 111 -7.28 -8.93 -1.67
CA LEU A 111 -6.76 -7.64 -2.17
C LEU A 111 -7.71 -6.48 -1.83
N VAL A 112 -9.02 -6.66 -2.00
CA VAL A 112 -10.01 -5.63 -1.64
C VAL A 112 -9.94 -5.29 -0.15
N SER A 113 -9.93 -6.31 0.72
CA SER A 113 -9.83 -6.13 2.18
C SER A 113 -8.57 -5.35 2.55
N GLU A 114 -7.42 -5.71 1.99
CA GLU A 114 -6.16 -5.02 2.25
C GLU A 114 -6.19 -3.54 1.78
N LEU A 115 -6.80 -3.26 0.63
CA LEU A 115 -6.97 -1.89 0.13
C LEU A 115 -7.96 -1.08 0.98
N GLU A 116 -8.99 -1.72 1.53
CA GLU A 116 -9.95 -1.12 2.47
C GLU A 116 -9.28 -0.74 3.79
N ASP A 117 -8.54 -1.66 4.39
CA ASP A 117 -7.83 -1.42 5.65
C ASP A 117 -6.82 -0.28 5.51
N ARG A 118 -6.06 -0.25 4.41
CA ARG A 118 -5.11 0.84 4.12
C ARG A 118 -5.81 2.17 3.85
N TYR A 119 -6.90 2.16 3.08
CA TYR A 119 -7.68 3.37 2.84
C TYR A 119 -8.21 3.95 4.16
N ALA A 120 -8.76 3.09 5.02
CA ALA A 120 -9.29 3.49 6.33
C ALA A 120 -8.18 4.08 7.22
N ALA A 121 -7.00 3.47 7.27
CA ALA A 121 -5.86 3.97 8.03
C ALA A 121 -5.44 5.38 7.57
N PHE A 122 -5.29 5.60 6.26
CA PHE A 122 -4.90 6.90 5.71
C PHE A 122 -6.00 7.95 5.87
N ALA A 123 -7.26 7.59 5.65
CA ALA A 123 -8.39 8.48 5.83
C ALA A 123 -8.50 8.94 7.28
N ASN A 124 -8.38 8.01 8.24
CA ASN A 124 -8.40 8.32 9.67
C ASN A 124 -7.26 9.28 10.06
N ALA A 125 -6.04 9.02 9.60
CA ALA A 125 -4.88 9.87 9.85
C ALA A 125 -5.08 11.29 9.29
N LEU A 126 -5.60 11.41 8.06
CA LEU A 126 -5.82 12.70 7.41
C LEU A 126 -7.00 13.49 8.00
N GLU A 127 -8.11 12.82 8.33
CA GLU A 127 -9.33 13.46 8.86
C GLU A 127 -9.13 13.95 10.30
N HIS A 128 -8.48 13.15 11.14
CA HIS A 128 -8.23 13.51 12.54
C HIS A 128 -6.87 14.21 12.76
N GLY A 129 -6.14 14.44 11.67
CA GLY A 129 -4.85 15.13 11.63
C GLY A 129 -3.79 14.46 12.50
N PHE A 130 -3.55 13.17 12.27
CA PHE A 130 -2.45 12.39 12.86
C PHE A 130 -2.53 12.31 14.39
N PRO A 131 -3.56 11.65 14.95
CA PRO A 131 -3.77 11.60 16.39
C PRO A 131 -2.60 10.95 17.15
N LEU A 132 -1.94 9.94 16.57
CA LEU A 132 -0.75 9.31 17.16
C LEU A 132 0.43 10.28 17.28
N LEU A 133 0.70 11.06 16.23
CA LEU A 133 1.74 12.09 16.24
C LEU A 133 1.41 13.22 17.23
N ARG A 134 0.16 13.70 17.24
CA ARG A 134 -0.31 14.77 18.13
C ARG A 134 -0.36 14.36 19.60
N GLY A 135 -0.62 13.09 19.89
CA GLY A 135 -0.69 12.55 21.25
C GLY A 135 0.68 12.23 21.86
N SER A 136 1.76 12.31 21.09
CA SER A 136 3.10 11.97 21.55
C SER A 136 3.64 13.02 22.53
N VAL A 137 4.21 12.56 23.65
CA VAL A 137 4.87 13.41 24.64
C VAL A 137 6.25 13.90 24.19
N TRP A 138 6.76 13.36 23.08
CA TRP A 138 8.12 13.59 22.61
C TRP A 138 8.26 14.79 21.66
N TYR A 139 7.15 15.30 21.11
CA TYR A 139 7.17 16.36 20.12
C TYR A 139 6.50 17.62 20.64
N SER A 140 7.12 18.77 20.37
CA SER A 140 6.46 20.06 20.55
C SER A 140 5.36 20.26 19.50
N HIS A 141 4.39 21.13 19.81
CA HIS A 141 3.33 21.49 18.86
C HIS A 141 3.87 22.00 17.52
N GLN A 142 5.01 22.70 17.52
CA GLN A 142 5.65 23.20 16.30
C GLN A 142 6.22 22.06 15.45
N GLN A 143 6.90 21.09 16.06
CA GLN A 143 7.42 19.91 15.35
C GLN A 143 6.30 19.08 14.75
N VAL A 144 5.21 18.90 15.51
CA VAL A 144 4.02 18.19 15.01
C VAL A 144 3.42 18.93 13.81
N ALA A 145 3.21 20.25 13.90
CA ALA A 145 2.68 21.04 12.79
C ALA A 145 3.55 20.92 11.53
N SER A 146 4.87 21.07 11.68
CA SER A 146 5.82 20.94 10.57
C SER A 146 5.79 19.55 9.92
N ALA A 147 5.73 18.49 10.72
CA ALA A 147 5.65 17.12 10.21
C ALA A 147 4.32 16.87 9.49
N VAL A 148 3.20 17.34 10.04
CA VAL A 148 1.88 17.23 9.40
C VAL A 148 1.85 17.96 8.05
N ASP A 149 2.38 19.19 7.99
CA ASP A 149 2.42 19.97 6.75
C ASP A 149 3.26 19.27 5.66
N TYR A 150 4.30 18.53 6.07
CA TYR A 150 5.13 17.75 5.17
C TYR A 150 4.41 16.49 4.65
N ILE A 151 3.85 15.66 5.53
CA ILE A 151 3.31 14.34 5.16
C ILE A 151 1.90 14.39 4.57
N ALA A 152 1.09 15.39 4.93
CA ALA A 152 -0.31 15.42 4.51
C ALA A 152 -0.51 15.52 2.99
N PRO A 153 0.23 16.34 2.22
CA PRO A 153 0.09 16.40 0.78
C PRO A 153 0.36 15.06 0.04
N PRO A 154 1.52 14.39 0.21
CA PRO A 154 1.76 13.10 -0.42
C PRO A 154 0.77 12.01 0.03
N MET A 155 0.37 11.99 1.31
CA MET A 155 -0.64 11.04 1.80
C MET A 155 -2.02 11.27 1.18
N LYS A 156 -2.43 12.51 0.90
CA LYS A 156 -3.68 12.80 0.16
C LYS A 156 -3.64 12.27 -1.26
N GLU A 157 -2.50 12.39 -1.94
CA GLU A 157 -2.33 11.81 -3.28
C GLU A 157 -2.34 10.28 -3.24
N ASN A 158 -1.69 9.67 -2.24
CA ASN A 158 -1.73 8.23 -2.03
C ASN A 158 -3.15 7.73 -1.71
N LEU A 159 -3.92 8.46 -0.89
CA LEU A 159 -5.31 8.12 -0.59
C LEU A 159 -6.17 8.09 -1.86
N LYS A 160 -6.01 9.06 -2.77
CA LYS A 160 -6.71 9.08 -4.07
C LYS A 160 -6.35 7.87 -4.93
N LYS A 161 -5.07 7.50 -4.99
CA LYS A 161 -4.59 6.34 -5.74
C LYS A 161 -5.13 5.03 -5.16
N ILE A 162 -5.08 4.87 -3.83
CA ILE A 162 -5.64 3.70 -3.14
C ILE A 162 -7.14 3.59 -3.39
N HIS A 163 -7.87 4.72 -3.32
CA HIS A 163 -9.30 4.75 -3.61
C HIS A 163 -9.62 4.25 -5.02
N ALA A 164 -8.95 4.81 -6.03
CA ALA A 164 -9.16 4.39 -7.42
C ALA A 164 -8.81 2.90 -7.60
N LEU A 165 -7.71 2.43 -7.01
CA LEU A 165 -7.30 1.03 -7.10
C LEU A 165 -8.30 0.09 -6.41
N LYS A 166 -8.85 0.52 -5.26
CA LYS A 166 -9.89 -0.20 -4.52
C LYS A 166 -11.17 -0.31 -5.34
N GLU A 167 -11.62 0.76 -5.98
CA GLU A 167 -12.79 0.75 -6.85
C GLU A 167 -12.62 -0.24 -8.00
N GLU A 168 -11.46 -0.25 -8.65
CA GLU A 168 -11.16 -1.20 -9.73
C GLU A 168 -11.12 -2.65 -9.21
N ALA A 169 -10.50 -2.91 -8.06
CA ALA A 169 -10.46 -4.23 -7.45
C ALA A 169 -11.85 -4.74 -7.07
N ASN A 170 -12.71 -3.86 -6.54
CA ASN A 170 -14.10 -4.17 -6.24
C ASN A 170 -14.90 -4.50 -7.49
N MET A 171 -14.69 -3.79 -8.61
CA MET A 171 -15.34 -4.13 -9.87
C MET A 171 -14.97 -5.54 -10.35
N VAL A 172 -13.69 -5.93 -10.24
CA VAL A 172 -13.25 -7.30 -10.57
C VAL A 172 -13.92 -8.31 -9.65
N LEU A 173 -13.92 -8.07 -8.34
CA LEU A 173 -14.53 -8.98 -7.36
C LEU A 173 -16.03 -9.17 -7.62
N LEU A 174 -16.78 -8.09 -7.83
CA LEU A 174 -18.22 -8.14 -8.09
C LEU A 174 -18.55 -8.93 -9.37
N CYS A 175 -17.77 -8.74 -10.45
CA CYS A 175 -17.97 -9.49 -11.69
C CYS A 175 -17.70 -11.00 -11.49
N LEU A 176 -16.67 -11.34 -10.70
CA LEU A 176 -16.36 -12.74 -10.41
C LEU A 176 -17.42 -13.37 -9.49
N GLU A 177 -17.83 -12.66 -8.44
CA GLU A 177 -18.87 -13.13 -7.53
C GLU A 177 -20.19 -13.33 -8.27
N ASP A 178 -20.63 -12.40 -9.13
CA ASP A 178 -21.86 -12.56 -9.93
C ASP A 178 -21.77 -13.78 -10.86
N ALA A 179 -20.66 -13.92 -11.58
CA ALA A 179 -20.42 -15.02 -12.51
C ALA A 179 -20.37 -16.42 -11.85
N PHE A 180 -20.02 -16.50 -10.55
CA PHE A 180 -19.87 -17.77 -9.82
C PHE A 180 -20.88 -17.98 -8.68
N SER A 181 -21.75 -17.02 -8.38
CA SER A 181 -22.75 -17.14 -7.29
C SER A 181 -23.95 -18.01 -7.66
N GLN A 182 -24.22 -18.22 -8.95
CA GLN A 182 -25.29 -19.12 -9.39
C GLN A 182 -24.78 -20.56 -9.52
N GLU A 183 -25.28 -21.46 -8.66
CA GLU A 183 -25.17 -22.91 -8.89
C GLU A 183 -25.78 -23.22 -10.27
N GLY A 184 -24.93 -23.56 -11.25
CA GLY A 184 -25.34 -23.78 -12.64
C GLY A 184 -25.29 -22.55 -13.55
N ALA A 185 -24.48 -21.53 -13.22
CA ALA A 185 -24.25 -20.37 -14.08
C ALA A 185 -23.97 -20.81 -15.54
N SER A 186 -24.84 -20.34 -16.46
CA SER A 186 -24.70 -20.62 -17.88
C SER A 186 -23.36 -20.06 -18.39
N PRO A 187 -22.60 -20.78 -19.24
CA PRO A 187 -21.38 -20.28 -19.87
C PRO A 187 -21.58 -18.90 -20.53
N THR A 188 -22.78 -18.63 -21.06
CA THR A 188 -23.14 -17.33 -21.64
C THR A 188 -23.09 -16.19 -20.63
N HIS A 189 -23.56 -16.40 -19.40
CA HIS A 189 -23.55 -15.37 -18.35
C HIS A 189 -22.12 -15.04 -17.89
N GLN A 190 -21.24 -16.05 -17.82
CA GLN A 190 -19.83 -15.86 -17.51
C GLN A 190 -19.12 -15.04 -18.58
N GLN A 191 -19.39 -15.33 -19.86
CA GLN A 191 -18.88 -14.56 -20.99
C GLN A 191 -19.39 -13.11 -20.99
N ASP A 192 -20.68 -12.90 -20.72
CA ASP A 192 -21.28 -11.56 -20.58
C ASP A 192 -20.57 -10.75 -19.49
N MET A 193 -20.29 -11.36 -18.32
CA MET A 193 -19.56 -10.71 -17.24
C MET A 193 -18.10 -10.40 -17.61
N GLY A 194 -17.47 -11.26 -18.42
CA GLY A 194 -16.16 -10.99 -19.02
C GLY A 194 -16.16 -9.73 -19.88
N GLU A 195 -17.16 -9.58 -20.77
CA GLU A 195 -17.30 -8.37 -21.59
C GLU A 195 -17.60 -7.12 -20.75
N VAL A 196 -18.45 -7.23 -19.74
CA VAL A 196 -18.76 -6.14 -18.81
C VAL A 196 -17.48 -5.68 -18.11
N LEU A 197 -16.67 -6.61 -17.60
CA LEU A 197 -15.42 -6.32 -16.92
C LEU A 197 -14.43 -5.58 -17.83
N GLU A 198 -14.27 -6.03 -19.08
CA GLU A 198 -13.43 -5.39 -20.08
C GLU A 198 -13.89 -3.95 -20.41
N LYS A 199 -15.22 -3.72 -20.47
CA LYS A 199 -15.82 -2.40 -20.72
C LYS A 199 -15.67 -1.46 -19.52
N LEU A 200 -15.77 -1.98 -18.30
CA LEU A 200 -15.62 -1.19 -17.06
C LEU A 200 -14.17 -0.78 -16.80
N LEU A 201 -13.20 -1.63 -17.16
CA LEU A 201 -11.78 -1.40 -16.88
C LEU A 201 -10.90 -1.34 -18.16
N PRO A 202 -11.18 -0.40 -19.09
CA PRO A 202 -10.49 -0.34 -20.39
C PRO A 202 -9.00 0.00 -20.27
N LYS A 203 -8.60 0.69 -19.18
CA LYS A 203 -7.19 0.97 -18.89
C LYS A 203 -6.44 -0.30 -18.52
N ARG A 204 -7.04 -1.16 -17.69
CA ARG A 204 -6.45 -2.44 -17.27
C ARG A 204 -6.34 -3.41 -18.42
N LEU A 205 -7.35 -3.45 -19.30
CA LEU A 205 -7.30 -4.22 -20.54
C LEU A 205 -6.09 -3.82 -21.41
N LYS A 206 -5.93 -2.52 -21.68
CA LYS A 206 -4.77 -2.02 -22.46
C LYS A 206 -3.42 -2.34 -21.82
N GLN A 207 -3.32 -2.27 -20.49
CA GLN A 207 -2.09 -2.63 -19.77
C GLN A 207 -1.80 -4.13 -19.87
N TYR A 208 -2.84 -4.96 -19.71
CA TYR A 208 -2.75 -6.41 -19.81
C TYR A 208 -2.33 -6.86 -21.22
N GLU A 209 -2.97 -6.33 -22.27
CA GLU A 209 -2.65 -6.62 -23.67
C GLU A 209 -1.20 -6.24 -24.01
N LYS A 210 -0.73 -5.08 -23.56
CA LYS A 210 0.68 -4.67 -23.71
C LYS A 210 1.63 -5.65 -23.02
N GLY A 211 1.29 -6.11 -21.82
CA GLY A 211 2.07 -7.10 -21.08
C GLY A 211 2.18 -8.44 -21.82
N ILE A 212 1.07 -8.93 -22.38
CA ILE A 212 1.05 -10.16 -23.18
C ILE A 212 1.89 -10.03 -24.45
N ASN A 213 1.71 -8.93 -25.20
CA ASN A 213 2.41 -8.72 -26.47
C ASN A 213 3.93 -8.64 -26.28
N ASN A 214 4.39 -8.06 -25.17
CA ASN A 214 5.80 -8.01 -24.83
C ASN A 214 6.35 -9.37 -24.41
N ALA A 215 5.54 -10.22 -23.76
CA ALA A 215 5.94 -11.57 -23.38
C ALA A 215 5.95 -12.56 -24.57
N ALA A 216 5.12 -12.34 -25.59
CA ALA A 216 5.08 -13.16 -26.80
C ALA A 216 6.19 -12.83 -27.83
N ALA A 217 6.85 -11.67 -27.66
CA ALA A 217 7.94 -11.20 -28.52
C ALA A 217 9.35 -11.50 -27.97
N ALA A 218 9.43 -12.09 -26.77
CA ALA A 218 10.66 -12.50 -26.09
C ALA A 218 10.84 -14.03 -26.16
#